data_AF-A0A2D5XIV5-F1
#
_entry.id   AF-A0A2D5XIV5-F1
#
_cell.length_a   1.000
_cell.length_b   1.000
_cell.length_c   1.000
_cell.angle_alpha   90.00
_cell.angle_beta   90.00
_cell.angle_gamma   90.00
#
_symmetry.space_group_name_H-M   'P 1'
#
loop_
_entity.id
_entity.type
_entity.pdbx_description
1 polymer ?
#
loop_
_entity_poly.entity_id
_entity_poly.type
_entity_poly.pdbx_seq_one_letter_code
_entity_poly.pdbx_strand_id
1 'polypeptide(L)'
;MEPEENGLFGEAKRELEADLLASLDKALDGLATMRDEEGARLAAMLGEELDSIEEHYRQAERLAAAQPTAIRARLEEQVAALVESVPALPEERLAQEAALLMTKADLREELDRLKAHIEAARDFLGKGEPVGRKLDFLCQELNREANTLCSKSADLALTHAGLAIKAAIEQFREQVQNIE
;
A
#
# COMPACT_ATOMS: atom_id res chain seq x y z
N MET A 1 -23.17 -4.30 73.93
CA MET A 1 -21.91 -3.82 73.34
C MET A 1 -21.20 -5.08 72.91
N GLU A 2 -21.04 -5.44 71.64
CA GLU A 2 -20.77 -4.65 70.43
C GLU A 2 -21.35 -5.36 69.18
N PRO A 3 -22.41 -4.83 68.54
CA PRO A 3 -22.76 -5.22 67.17
C PRO A 3 -22.67 -4.08 66.16
N GLU A 4 -22.46 -2.84 66.60
CA GLU A 4 -22.52 -1.64 65.74
C GLU A 4 -21.22 -1.38 64.97
N GLU A 5 -20.05 -1.76 65.49
CA GLU A 5 -18.76 -1.53 64.80
C GLU A 5 -18.66 -2.33 63.50
N ASN A 6 -19.18 -3.57 63.45
CA ASN A 6 -19.06 -4.44 62.27
C ASN A 6 -19.91 -3.97 61.07
N GLY A 7 -20.96 -3.18 61.31
CA GLY A 7 -21.83 -2.61 60.25
C GLY A 7 -21.19 -1.42 59.55
N LEU A 8 -20.57 -0.52 60.31
CA LEU A 8 -19.89 0.68 59.82
C LEU A 8 -18.69 0.35 58.92
N PHE A 9 -17.88 -0.66 59.28
CA PHE A 9 -16.80 -1.14 58.41
C PHE A 9 -17.31 -1.77 57.11
N GLY A 10 -18.48 -2.41 57.12
CA GLY A 10 -19.11 -2.98 55.93
C GLY A 10 -19.75 -1.94 55.01
N GLU A 11 -20.23 -0.81 55.54
CA GLU A 11 -20.73 0.31 54.75
C GLU A 11 -19.60 1.12 54.13
N ALA A 12 -18.59 1.51 54.92
CA ALA A 12 -17.42 2.22 54.40
C ALA A 12 -16.66 1.42 53.33
N LYS A 13 -16.58 0.10 53.50
CA LYS A 13 -16.00 -0.79 52.47
C LYS A 13 -16.81 -0.80 51.18
N ARG A 14 -18.15 -0.85 51.27
CA ARG A 14 -19.04 -0.83 50.09
C ARG A 14 -19.00 0.51 49.37
N GLU A 15 -18.90 1.61 50.11
CA GLU A 15 -18.73 2.95 49.54
C GLU A 15 -17.39 3.08 48.80
N LEU A 16 -16.29 2.60 49.41
CA LEU A 16 -14.98 2.54 48.73
C LEU A 16 -15.00 1.66 47.48
N GLU A 17 -15.63 0.47 47.53
CA GLU A 17 -15.77 -0.41 46.36
C GLU A 17 -16.57 0.27 45.24
N ALA A 18 -17.64 0.99 45.58
CA ALA A 18 -18.43 1.75 44.61
C ALA A 18 -17.62 2.88 43.96
N ASP A 19 -16.86 3.65 44.74
CA ASP A 19 -16.00 4.73 44.24
C ASP A 19 -14.87 4.21 43.35
N LEU A 20 -14.28 3.06 43.69
CA LEU A 20 -13.27 2.40 42.87
C LEU A 20 -13.84 1.94 41.53
N LEU A 21 -15.02 1.31 41.53
CA LEU A 21 -15.69 0.90 40.30
C LEU A 21 -16.08 2.10 39.44
N ALA A 22 -16.63 3.16 40.04
CA ALA A 22 -16.97 4.39 39.31
C ALA A 22 -15.73 5.09 38.72
N SER A 23 -14.58 5.00 39.39
CA SER A 23 -13.31 5.53 38.87
C SER A 23 -12.74 4.66 37.75
N LEU A 24 -12.89 3.33 37.86
CA LEU A 24 -12.50 2.39 36.81
C LEU A 24 -13.34 2.60 35.54
N ASP A 25 -14.66 2.75 35.66
CA ASP A 25 -15.55 3.01 34.53
C ASP A 25 -15.13 4.27 33.78
N LYS A 26 -14.87 5.37 34.49
CA LYS A 26 -14.36 6.61 33.89
C LYS A 26 -13.02 6.42 33.16
N ALA A 27 -12.13 5.61 33.72
CA ALA A 27 -10.83 5.33 33.10
C ALA A 27 -11.00 4.49 31.82
N LEU A 28 -11.92 3.52 31.81
CA LEU A 28 -12.23 2.71 30.65
C LEU A 28 -12.89 3.53 29.53
N ASP A 29 -13.83 4.42 29.88
CA ASP A 29 -14.45 5.34 28.92
C ASP A 29 -13.43 6.29 28.30
N GLY A 30 -12.52 6.83 29.12
CA GLY A 30 -11.41 7.64 28.65
C GLY A 30 -10.48 6.88 27.70
N LEU A 31 -10.14 5.64 28.04
CA LEU A 31 -9.32 4.77 27.18
C LEU A 31 -10.00 4.48 25.84
N ALA A 32 -11.30 4.16 25.85
CA ALA A 32 -12.07 3.92 24.63
C ALA A 32 -12.08 5.15 23.71
N THR A 33 -12.36 6.32 24.28
CA THR A 33 -12.36 7.60 23.54
C THR A 33 -10.98 7.88 22.92
N MET A 34 -9.90 7.69 23.67
CA MET A 34 -8.54 7.88 23.16
C MET A 34 -8.22 6.93 22.00
N ARG A 35 -8.62 5.65 22.10
CA ARG A 35 -8.40 4.66 21.03
C ARG A 35 -9.19 5.00 19.76
N ASP A 36 -10.42 5.49 19.90
CA ASP A 36 -11.23 5.89 18.74
C ASP A 36 -10.64 7.11 18.03
N GLU A 37 -10.19 8.11 18.79
CA GLU A 37 -9.53 9.29 18.22
C GLU A 37 -8.20 8.95 17.54
N GLU A 38 -7.41 8.07 18.14
CA GLU A 38 -6.16 7.58 17.56
C GLU A 38 -6.42 6.79 16.27
N GLY A 39 -7.39 5.86 16.29
CA GLY A 39 -7.79 5.09 15.12
C GLY A 39 -8.25 5.96 13.97
N ALA A 40 -9.02 7.02 14.23
CA ALA A 40 -9.45 7.97 13.21
C ALA A 40 -8.27 8.73 12.58
N ARG A 41 -7.29 9.15 13.38
CA ARG A 41 -6.08 9.84 12.89
C ARG A 41 -5.20 8.90 12.06
N LEU A 42 -5.00 7.68 12.52
CA LEU A 42 -4.23 6.66 11.79
C LEU A 42 -4.90 6.30 10.46
N ALA A 43 -6.23 6.12 10.45
CA ALA A 43 -6.97 5.84 9.23
C ALA A 43 -6.83 6.97 8.20
N ALA A 44 -6.86 8.23 8.62
CA ALA A 44 -6.64 9.37 7.74
C ALA A 44 -5.23 9.36 7.14
N MET A 45 -4.20 9.18 7.98
CA MET A 45 -2.80 9.14 7.56
C MET A 45 -2.53 7.98 6.57
N LEU A 46 -3.04 6.78 6.86
CA LEU A 46 -2.96 5.63 5.96
C LEU A 46 -3.68 5.87 4.63
N GLY A 47 -4.78 6.62 4.67
CA GLY A 47 -5.50 7.06 3.48
C GLY A 47 -4.65 7.96 2.58
N GLU A 48 -3.95 8.94 3.16
CA GLU A 48 -3.04 9.84 2.43
C GLU A 48 -1.89 9.07 1.77
N GLU A 49 -1.30 8.10 2.48
CA GLU A 49 -0.24 7.24 1.92
C GLU A 49 -0.77 6.34 0.78
N LEU A 50 -1.99 5.81 0.89
CA LEU A 50 -2.62 5.06 -0.21
C LEU A 50 -2.92 5.95 -1.43
N ASP A 51 -3.31 7.21 -1.22
CA ASP A 51 -3.49 8.17 -2.30
C ASP A 51 -2.17 8.42 -3.05
N SER A 52 -1.05 8.53 -2.32
CA SER A 52 0.30 8.66 -2.89
C SER A 52 0.71 7.44 -3.71
N ILE A 53 0.48 6.22 -3.18
CA ILE A 53 0.72 4.97 -3.93
C ILE A 53 -0.12 4.94 -5.21
N GLU A 54 -1.40 5.31 -5.12
CA GLU A 54 -2.31 5.30 -6.27
C GLU A 54 -1.92 6.33 -7.34
N GLU A 55 -1.47 7.52 -6.94
CA GLU A 55 -0.97 8.54 -7.88
C GLU A 55 0.22 8.00 -8.70
N HIS A 56 1.20 7.41 -8.04
CA HIS A 56 2.37 6.84 -8.71
C HIS A 56 2.01 5.61 -9.55
N TYR A 57 1.09 4.76 -9.09
CA TYR A 57 0.53 3.66 -9.88
C TYR A 57 -0.13 4.17 -11.16
N ARG A 58 -1.01 5.18 -11.09
CA ARG A 58 -1.66 5.75 -12.28
C ARG A 58 -0.66 6.36 -13.25
N GLN A 59 0.44 6.93 -12.75
CA GLN A 59 1.53 7.39 -13.60
C GLN A 59 2.25 6.22 -14.30
N ALA A 60 2.56 5.15 -13.57
CA ALA A 60 3.14 3.94 -14.15
C ALA A 60 2.21 3.30 -15.21
N GLU A 61 0.91 3.25 -14.95
CA GLU A 61 -0.10 2.74 -15.88
C GLU A 61 -0.11 3.53 -17.20
N ARG A 62 -0.12 4.86 -17.14
CA ARG A 62 -0.03 5.73 -18.33
C ARG A 62 1.26 5.50 -19.13
N LEU A 63 2.40 5.37 -18.44
CA LEU A 63 3.69 5.11 -19.07
C LEU A 63 3.73 3.73 -19.74
N ALA A 64 3.22 2.70 -19.06
CA ALA A 64 3.14 1.35 -19.59
C ALA A 64 2.24 1.26 -20.83
N ALA A 65 1.11 1.99 -20.84
CA ALA A 65 0.23 2.06 -22.00
C ALA A 65 0.89 2.69 -23.24
N ALA A 66 1.81 3.63 -23.05
CA ALA A 66 2.57 4.26 -24.14
C ALA A 66 3.79 3.44 -24.62
N GLN A 67 4.18 2.42 -23.85
CA GLN A 67 5.42 1.68 -24.04
C GLN A 67 5.49 0.92 -25.39
N PRO A 68 4.43 0.25 -25.89
CA PRO A 68 4.50 -0.46 -27.17
C PRO A 68 4.88 0.46 -28.35
N THR A 69 4.33 1.68 -28.39
CA THR A 69 4.64 2.67 -29.43
C THR A 69 6.09 3.15 -29.30
N ALA A 70 6.57 3.41 -28.08
CA ALA A 70 7.93 3.85 -27.82
C ALA A 70 8.97 2.77 -28.17
N ILE A 71 8.72 1.51 -27.81
CA ILE A 71 9.58 0.37 -28.15
C ILE A 71 9.70 0.23 -29.67
N ARG A 72 8.55 0.28 -30.38
CA ARG A 72 8.53 0.19 -31.84
C ARG A 72 9.36 1.31 -32.49
N ALA A 73 9.13 2.56 -32.10
CA ALA A 73 9.84 3.72 -32.66
C ALA A 73 11.37 3.61 -32.42
N ARG A 74 11.79 3.19 -31.22
CA ARG A 74 13.20 2.99 -30.89
C ARG A 74 13.83 1.87 -31.72
N LEU A 75 13.13 0.77 -31.95
CA LEU A 75 13.63 -0.33 -32.79
C LEU A 75 13.77 0.11 -34.26
N GLU A 76 12.80 0.86 -34.79
CA GLU A 76 12.85 1.43 -36.13
C GLU A 76 14.07 2.37 -36.29
N GLU A 77 14.32 3.25 -35.31
CA GLU A 77 15.47 4.15 -35.29
C GLU A 77 16.81 3.40 -35.21
N GLN A 78 16.92 2.42 -34.30
CA GLN A 78 18.13 1.61 -34.15
C GLN A 78 18.46 0.81 -35.41
N VAL A 79 17.44 0.27 -36.09
CA VAL A 79 17.64 -0.43 -37.35
C VAL A 79 18.02 0.54 -38.47
N ALA A 80 17.37 1.70 -38.58
CA ALA A 80 17.76 2.71 -39.56
C ALA A 80 19.24 3.14 -39.41
N ALA A 81 19.71 3.31 -38.17
CA ALA A 81 21.10 3.64 -37.87
C ALA A 81 22.10 2.52 -38.22
N LEU A 82 21.69 1.25 -38.18
CA LEU A 82 22.54 0.10 -38.52
C LEU A 82 22.59 -0.17 -40.03
N VAL A 83 21.52 0.14 -40.77
CA VAL A 83 21.35 -0.17 -42.20
C VAL A 83 22.26 0.68 -43.12
N GLU A 84 22.88 1.76 -42.65
CA GLU A 84 23.99 2.40 -43.40
C GLU A 84 25.20 1.46 -43.63
N SER A 85 25.29 0.35 -42.89
CA SER A 85 26.45 -0.55 -42.90
C SER A 85 26.13 -2.04 -43.12
N VAL A 86 24.86 -2.43 -43.25
CA VAL A 86 24.39 -3.83 -43.35
C VAL A 86 23.18 -3.91 -44.30
N PRO A 87 23.03 -4.97 -45.12
CA PRO A 87 21.81 -5.17 -45.91
C PRO A 87 20.56 -5.14 -45.01
N ALA A 88 19.49 -4.49 -45.51
CA ALA A 88 18.24 -4.29 -44.78
C ALA A 88 17.71 -5.61 -44.17
N LEU A 89 17.49 -5.62 -42.86
CA LEU A 89 16.85 -6.73 -42.15
C LEU A 89 15.44 -6.97 -42.73
N PRO A 90 15.03 -8.23 -42.96
CA PRO A 90 13.66 -8.54 -43.36
C PRO A 90 12.66 -8.03 -42.31
N GLU A 91 11.58 -7.39 -42.75
CA GLU A 91 10.54 -6.80 -41.89
C GLU A 91 9.93 -7.83 -40.91
N GLU A 92 9.79 -9.08 -41.35
CA GLU A 92 9.35 -10.21 -40.52
C GLU A 92 10.27 -10.49 -39.32
N ARG A 93 11.59 -10.34 -39.49
CA ARG A 93 12.55 -10.52 -38.39
C ARG A 93 12.45 -9.36 -37.40
N LEU A 94 12.28 -8.14 -37.89
CA LEU A 94 12.06 -6.96 -37.05
C LEU A 94 10.80 -7.12 -36.19
N ALA A 95 9.70 -7.58 -36.79
CA ALA A 95 8.44 -7.82 -36.10
C ALA A 95 8.55 -8.91 -35.01
N GLN A 96 9.30 -9.98 -35.27
CA GLN A 96 9.54 -11.05 -34.27
C GLN A 96 10.35 -10.54 -33.07
N GLU A 97 11.43 -9.79 -33.29
CA GLU A 97 12.23 -9.22 -32.20
C GLU A 97 11.43 -8.19 -31.39
N ALA A 98 10.65 -7.35 -32.05
CA ALA A 98 9.73 -6.42 -31.39
C ALA A 98 8.72 -7.16 -30.51
N ALA A 99 8.12 -8.26 -31.01
CA ALA A 99 7.19 -9.08 -30.25
C ALA A 99 7.83 -9.73 -29.01
N LEU A 100 9.08 -10.21 -29.13
CA LEU A 100 9.81 -10.79 -28.01
C LEU A 100 10.12 -9.74 -26.93
N LEU A 101 10.52 -8.53 -27.34
CA LEU A 101 10.78 -7.42 -26.42
C LEU A 101 9.51 -6.95 -25.71
N MET A 102 8.40 -6.82 -26.45
CA MET A 102 7.10 -6.46 -25.87
C MET A 102 6.61 -7.52 -24.86
N THR A 103 6.83 -8.81 -25.14
CA THR A 103 6.45 -9.88 -24.20
C THR A 103 7.25 -9.79 -22.89
N LYS A 104 8.53 -9.43 -22.95
CA LYS A 104 9.37 -9.24 -21.75
C LYS A 104 9.02 -7.98 -20.96
N ALA A 105 8.53 -6.96 -21.65
CA ALA A 105 8.15 -5.68 -21.07
C ALA A 105 6.65 -5.58 -20.74
N ASP A 106 5.90 -6.69 -20.86
CA ASP A 106 4.49 -6.72 -20.47
C ASP A 106 4.36 -6.63 -18.95
N LEU A 107 3.72 -5.54 -18.52
CA LEU A 107 3.56 -5.12 -17.14
C LEU A 107 2.09 -5.10 -16.71
N ARG A 108 1.18 -5.52 -17.58
CA ARG A 108 -0.27 -5.43 -17.32
C ARG A 108 -0.67 -6.22 -16.08
N GLU A 109 -0.12 -7.42 -15.93
CA GLU A 109 -0.43 -8.28 -14.80
C GLU A 109 0.02 -7.67 -13.46
N GLU A 110 1.22 -7.07 -13.42
CA GLU A 110 1.73 -6.37 -12.23
C GLU A 110 0.90 -5.12 -11.90
N LEU A 111 0.49 -4.35 -12.91
CA LEU A 111 -0.33 -3.16 -12.73
C LEU A 111 -1.75 -3.51 -12.25
N ASP A 112 -2.36 -4.55 -12.81
CA ASP A 112 -3.67 -5.05 -12.39
C ASP A 112 -3.62 -5.55 -10.94
N ARG A 113 -2.56 -6.27 -10.55
CA ARG A 113 -2.35 -6.71 -9.16
C ARG A 113 -2.12 -5.53 -8.22
N LEU A 114 -1.28 -4.56 -8.59
CA LEU A 114 -1.10 -3.33 -7.80
C LEU A 114 -2.44 -2.65 -7.52
N LYS A 115 -3.25 -2.45 -8.56
CA LYS A 115 -4.58 -1.86 -8.44
C LYS A 115 -5.46 -2.64 -7.46
N ALA A 116 -5.55 -3.95 -7.64
CA ALA A 116 -6.37 -4.80 -6.77
C ALA A 116 -5.92 -4.74 -5.30
N HIS A 117 -4.62 -4.67 -5.04
CA HIS A 117 -4.08 -4.52 -3.69
C HIS A 117 -4.35 -3.14 -3.09
N ILE A 118 -4.28 -2.06 -3.87
CA ILE A 118 -4.64 -0.69 -3.45
C ILE A 118 -6.13 -0.65 -3.06
N GLU A 119 -7.01 -1.19 -3.91
CA GLU A 119 -8.46 -1.26 -3.66
C GLU A 119 -8.75 -2.08 -2.39
N ALA A 120 -8.10 -3.24 -2.22
CA ALA A 120 -8.24 -4.05 -1.02
C ALA A 120 -7.79 -3.32 0.27
N ALA A 121 -6.72 -2.53 0.20
CA ALA A 121 -6.25 -1.74 1.34
C ALA A 121 -7.27 -0.68 1.75
N ARG A 122 -7.86 0.03 0.77
CA ARG A 122 -8.93 1.00 1.03
C ARG A 122 -10.16 0.35 1.66
N ASP A 123 -10.56 -0.81 1.14
CA ASP A 123 -11.67 -1.59 1.68
C ASP A 123 -11.44 -2.01 3.14
N PHE A 124 -10.22 -2.35 3.51
CA PHE A 124 -9.88 -2.69 4.89
C PHE A 124 -10.00 -1.49 5.83
N LEU A 125 -9.49 -0.32 5.42
CA LEU A 125 -9.60 0.90 6.23
C LEU A 125 -11.07 1.31 6.47
N GLY A 126 -11.99 0.96 5.56
CA GLY A 126 -13.42 1.27 5.70
C GLY A 126 -14.25 0.33 6.58
N LYS A 127 -13.72 -0.83 7.00
CA LYS A 127 -14.51 -1.90 7.66
C LYS A 127 -14.66 -1.78 9.17
N GLY A 128 -13.93 -0.88 9.83
CA GLY A 128 -14.00 -0.69 11.30
C GLY A 128 -13.62 -1.93 12.12
N GLU A 129 -12.90 -2.88 11.52
CA GLU A 129 -12.38 -4.08 12.16
C GLU A 129 -10.86 -3.99 12.35
N PRO A 130 -10.24 -4.82 13.19
CA PRO A 130 -8.78 -4.89 13.26
C PRO A 130 -8.17 -5.34 11.92
N VAL A 131 -7.40 -4.46 11.28
CA VAL A 131 -6.84 -4.69 9.93
C VAL A 131 -5.32 -4.72 9.84
N GLY A 132 -4.58 -4.42 10.92
CA GLY A 132 -3.11 -4.31 10.90
C GLY A 132 -2.40 -5.47 10.20
N ARG A 133 -2.72 -6.72 10.56
CA ARG A 133 -2.14 -7.92 9.90
C ARG A 133 -2.51 -8.05 8.42
N LYS A 134 -3.73 -7.63 8.04
CA LYS A 134 -4.18 -7.67 6.63
C LYS A 134 -3.45 -6.60 5.82
N LEU A 135 -3.25 -5.41 6.39
CA LEU A 135 -2.47 -4.34 5.79
C LEU A 135 -1.00 -4.72 5.65
N ASP A 136 -0.39 -5.33 6.67
CA ASP A 136 0.99 -5.85 6.61
C ASP A 136 1.21 -6.85 5.47
N PHE A 137 0.22 -7.73 5.24
CA PHE A 137 0.24 -8.64 4.10
C PHE A 137 0.15 -7.88 2.77
N LEU A 138 -0.75 -6.90 2.66
CA LEU A 138 -0.86 -6.08 1.45
C LEU A 138 0.42 -5.27 1.19
N CYS A 139 1.11 -4.76 2.22
CA CYS A 139 2.40 -4.08 2.06
C CYS A 139 3.45 -5.00 1.41
N GLN A 140 3.42 -6.30 1.72
CA GLN A 140 4.34 -7.29 1.13
C GLN A 140 3.98 -7.54 -0.34
N GLU A 141 2.71 -7.75 -0.64
CA GLU A 141 2.24 -8.00 -2.00
C GLU A 141 2.46 -6.75 -2.90
N LEU A 142 2.10 -5.55 -2.43
CA LEU A 142 2.37 -4.28 -3.11
C LEU A 142 3.88 -4.12 -3.42
N ASN A 143 4.75 -4.38 -2.44
CA ASN A 143 6.19 -4.32 -2.64
C ASN A 143 6.69 -5.33 -3.68
N ARG A 144 6.13 -6.55 -3.68
CA ARG A 144 6.47 -7.58 -4.66
C ARG A 144 6.13 -7.13 -6.08
N GLU A 145 4.95 -6.55 -6.27
CA GLU A 145 4.55 -6.04 -7.59
C GLU A 145 5.40 -4.84 -8.01
N ALA A 146 5.67 -3.90 -7.11
CA ALA A 146 6.52 -2.75 -7.38
C ALA A 146 7.97 -3.15 -7.73
N ASN A 147 8.51 -4.21 -7.09
CA ASN A 147 9.81 -4.80 -7.46
C ASN A 147 9.80 -5.39 -8.87
N THR A 148 8.71 -6.07 -9.22
CA THR A 148 8.56 -6.70 -10.53
C THR A 148 8.44 -5.63 -11.61
N LEU A 149 7.67 -4.57 -11.35
CA LEU A 149 7.57 -3.38 -12.19
C LEU A 149 8.95 -2.75 -12.45
N CYS A 150 9.74 -2.51 -11.39
CA CYS A 150 11.08 -1.94 -11.52
C CYS A 150 12.05 -2.82 -12.32
N SER A 151 11.99 -4.15 -12.15
CA SER A 151 12.93 -5.09 -12.79
C SER A 151 12.58 -5.43 -14.23
N LYS A 152 11.29 -5.37 -14.60
CA LYS A 152 10.82 -5.55 -15.98
C LYS A 152 10.79 -4.25 -16.79
N SER A 153 10.83 -3.09 -16.13
CA SER A 153 10.80 -1.80 -16.82
C SER A 153 12.03 -1.61 -17.72
N ALA A 154 11.80 -1.37 -19.01
CA ALA A 154 12.83 -0.97 -19.97
C ALA A 154 12.93 0.56 -20.14
N ASP A 155 12.06 1.32 -19.47
CA ASP A 155 11.93 2.77 -19.55
C ASP A 155 12.31 3.42 -18.22
N LEU A 156 13.14 4.47 -18.29
CA LEU A 156 13.66 5.14 -17.10
C LEU A 156 12.54 5.82 -16.29
N ALA A 157 11.56 6.44 -16.95
CA ALA A 157 10.43 7.07 -16.27
C ALA A 157 9.56 6.03 -15.54
N LEU A 158 9.38 4.86 -16.13
CA LEU A 158 8.64 3.77 -15.51
C LEU A 158 9.42 3.14 -14.34
N THR A 159 10.74 3.05 -14.43
CA THR A 159 11.60 2.68 -13.28
C THR A 159 11.49 3.71 -12.16
N HIS A 160 11.51 5.00 -12.47
CA HIS A 160 11.31 6.05 -11.46
C HIS A 160 9.93 5.98 -10.80
N ALA A 161 8.86 5.73 -11.58
CA ALA A 161 7.53 5.54 -11.03
C ALA A 161 7.48 4.33 -10.10
N GLY A 162 8.08 3.20 -10.48
CA GLY A 162 8.16 2.01 -9.61
C GLY A 162 8.94 2.26 -8.31
N LEU A 163 10.02 3.04 -8.35
CA LEU A 163 10.76 3.42 -7.14
C LEU A 163 9.95 4.35 -6.24
N ALA A 164 9.17 5.27 -6.80
CA ALA A 164 8.27 6.13 -6.05
C ALA A 164 7.15 5.33 -5.37
N ILE A 165 6.56 4.36 -6.08
CA ILE A 165 5.61 3.40 -5.50
C ILE A 165 6.24 2.66 -4.31
N LYS A 166 7.46 2.12 -4.46
CA LYS A 166 8.15 1.42 -3.36
C LYS A 166 8.38 2.31 -2.14
N ALA A 167 8.77 3.56 -2.35
CA ALA A 167 8.99 4.50 -1.25
C ALA A 167 7.67 4.79 -0.49
N ALA A 168 6.58 5.04 -1.22
CA ALA A 168 5.27 5.25 -0.61
C ALA A 168 4.73 4.00 0.11
N ILE A 169 4.98 2.79 -0.42
CA ILE A 169 4.62 1.54 0.28
C ILE A 169 5.39 1.39 1.59
N GLU A 170 6.67 1.78 1.64
CA GLU A 170 7.44 1.71 2.89
C GLU A 170 6.91 2.71 3.92
N GLN A 171 6.57 3.94 3.51
CA GLN A 171 5.91 4.92 4.39
C GLN A 171 4.57 4.40 4.91
N PHE A 172 3.73 3.85 4.02
CA PHE A 172 2.48 3.21 4.40
C PHE A 172 2.71 2.07 5.41
N ARG A 173 3.71 1.21 5.16
CA ARG A 173 4.05 0.09 6.03
C ARG A 173 4.53 0.54 7.41
N GLU A 174 5.37 1.57 7.48
CA GLU A 174 5.80 2.16 8.75
C GLU A 174 4.59 2.63 9.56
N GLN A 175 3.60 3.26 8.93
CA GLN A 175 2.37 3.65 9.62
C GLN A 175 1.52 2.45 10.04
N VAL A 176 1.42 1.40 9.22
CA VAL A 176 0.71 0.17 9.57
C VAL A 176 1.34 -0.49 10.81
N GLN A 177 2.66 -0.47 10.94
CA GLN A 177 3.37 -1.05 12.08
C GLN A 177 3.23 -0.22 13.36
N ASN A 178 2.86 1.05 13.25
CA ASN A 178 2.54 1.89 14.40
C ASN A 178 1.12 1.63 14.95
N ILE A 179 0.31 0.79 14.27
CA ILE A 179 -1.02 0.39 14.75
C ILE A 179 -0.87 -0.81 15.71
N GLU A 180 -0.84 -0.56 17.03
CA GLU A 180 -0.95 -1.59 18.09
C GLU A 180 -2.32 -1.63 18.79
#